data_AF-A0A317HCA7-F1
#
_entry.id   AF-A0A317HCA7-F1
#
_cell.length_a   1.000
_cell.length_b   1.000
_cell.length_c   1.000
_cell.angle_alpha   90.00
_cell.angle_beta   90.00
_cell.angle_gamma   90.00
#
_symmetry.space_group_name_H-M   'P 1'
#
loop_
_entity.id
_entity.type
_entity.pdbx_description
1 polymer ?
#
loop_
_entity_poly.entity_id
_entity_poly.type
_entity_poly.pdbx_seq_one_letter_code
_entity_poly.pdbx_strand_id
1 'polypeptide(L)'
;MVLYHLRSTQRRCNNAAAAAAAPFIRLCAAAAAMLALAISIALYGCAASSSPSSSSGQRVSQSATATRATSGPAVEGQLTILVRQASGHLLGNIHTVYELPGEKAAITGTVSNAVPRTPTEISAAQEKVKTLCFQIQRALWNGGIALQEVTVTILGPVFDDYFDQIISWYGTASLEAGTAAQIDWRDLGVDAAWNRFQRTQLRVDYGSFQLYGTTPVPTTASSPGGP
;
A
#
# COMPACT_ATOMS: atom_id res chain seq x y z
N MET A 1 26.22 -17.65 49.07
CA MET A 1 27.28 -17.36 48.06
C MET A 1 26.66 -17.42 46.65
N VAL A 2 25.68 -16.56 46.34
CA VAL A 2 24.95 -16.51 45.04
C VAL A 2 24.53 -15.06 44.76
N LEU A 3 25.45 -14.09 44.91
CA LEU A 3 25.17 -12.67 44.66
C LEU A 3 26.24 -11.98 43.80
N TYR A 4 27.26 -12.70 43.34
CA TYR A 4 28.37 -12.12 42.57
C TYR A 4 28.21 -12.23 41.03
N HIS A 5 27.22 -12.98 40.52
CA HIS A 5 27.10 -13.20 39.08
C HIS A 5 26.19 -12.22 38.32
N LEU A 6 25.43 -11.35 39.01
CA LEU A 6 24.52 -10.40 38.37
C LEU A 6 25.14 -9.02 38.05
N ARG A 7 26.34 -8.71 38.56
CA ARG A 7 26.99 -7.41 38.32
C ARG A 7 27.91 -7.38 37.09
N SER A 8 28.26 -8.52 36.47
CA SER A 8 29.21 -8.54 35.35
C SER A 8 28.54 -8.34 33.97
N THR A 9 27.26 -8.69 33.82
CA THR A 9 26.51 -8.50 32.56
C THR A 9 26.09 -7.06 32.34
N GLN A 10 25.78 -6.31 33.40
CA GLN A 10 25.28 -4.93 33.28
C GLN A 10 26.37 -3.92 32.84
N ARG A 11 27.66 -4.22 33.06
CA ARG A 11 28.77 -3.38 32.55
C ARG A 11 29.02 -3.53 31.05
N ARG A 12 28.55 -4.59 30.40
CA ARG A 12 28.75 -4.76 28.95
C ARG A 12 27.73 -3.98 28.12
N CYS A 13 26.57 -3.64 28.66
CA CYS A 13 25.58 -2.83 27.96
C CYS A 13 25.94 -1.34 27.91
N ASN A 14 26.67 -0.83 28.91
CA ASN A 14 26.99 0.60 28.99
C ASN A 14 28.19 1.02 28.12
N ASN A 15 29.01 0.08 27.65
CA ASN A 15 30.19 0.39 26.82
C ASN A 15 29.94 0.26 25.31
N ALA A 16 28.76 -0.18 24.88
CA ALA A 16 28.39 -0.22 23.45
C ALA A 16 27.73 1.09 22.96
N ALA A 17 27.34 1.99 23.88
CA ALA A 17 26.62 3.23 23.54
C ALA A 17 27.53 4.42 23.19
N ALA A 18 28.86 4.29 23.28
CA ALA A 18 29.79 5.43 23.16
C ALA A 18 30.58 5.51 21.84
N ALA A 19 30.34 4.63 20.85
CA ALA A 19 31.20 4.51 19.66
C ALA A 19 30.52 4.76 18.30
N ALA A 20 29.34 5.38 18.25
CA ALA A 20 28.63 5.66 16.98
C ALA A 20 28.27 7.13 16.74
N ALA A 21 28.86 8.08 17.49
CA ALA A 21 28.59 9.51 17.38
C ALA A 21 29.62 10.29 16.53
N ALA A 22 30.08 9.71 15.42
CA ALA A 22 31.02 10.38 14.51
C ALA A 22 30.84 9.90 13.06
N PRO A 23 29.77 10.34 12.36
CA PRO A 23 30.02 11.17 11.17
C PRO A 23 28.91 12.17 10.80
N PHE A 24 28.12 12.70 11.75
CA PHE A 24 26.99 13.61 11.41
C PHE A 24 27.39 15.07 11.14
N ILE A 25 28.66 15.46 11.28
CA ILE A 25 29.08 16.87 11.22
C ILE A 25 29.41 17.35 9.78
N ARG A 26 29.51 16.46 8.78
CA ARG A 26 29.89 16.87 7.40
C ARG A 26 28.76 16.96 6.37
N LEU A 27 27.52 16.59 6.71
CA LEU A 27 26.38 16.71 5.76
C LEU A 27 25.59 18.02 5.87
N CYS A 28 25.83 18.87 6.87
CA CYS A 28 25.12 20.16 6.99
C CYS A 28 25.64 21.25 6.02
N ALA A 29 26.80 21.08 5.40
CA ALA A 29 27.37 22.09 4.50
C ALA A 29 26.81 22.04 3.06
N ALA A 30 26.27 20.89 2.62
CA ALA A 30 25.76 20.74 1.24
C ALA A 30 24.31 21.20 1.06
N ALA A 31 23.51 21.24 2.14
CA ALA A 31 22.11 21.65 2.07
C ALA A 31 21.92 23.17 1.89
N ALA A 32 22.90 23.99 2.31
CA ALA A 32 22.81 25.44 2.19
C ALA A 32 23.01 25.96 0.75
N ALA A 33 23.71 25.21 -0.12
CA ALA A 33 23.98 25.64 -1.49
C ALA A 33 22.79 25.39 -2.45
N MET A 34 21.93 24.40 -2.17
CA MET A 34 20.76 24.09 -3.02
C MET A 34 19.58 25.05 -2.78
N LEU A 35 19.51 25.72 -1.63
CA LEU A 35 18.44 26.67 -1.33
C LEU A 35 18.59 28.01 -2.08
N ALA A 36 19.81 28.34 -2.53
CA ALA A 36 20.08 29.59 -3.25
C ALA A 36 19.69 29.56 -4.74
N LEU A 37 19.50 28.38 -5.34
CA LEU A 37 19.17 28.26 -6.77
C LEU A 37 17.64 28.24 -7.06
N ALA A 38 16.80 28.04 -6.04
CA ALA A 38 15.35 27.91 -6.21
C ALA A 38 14.60 29.26 -6.23
N ILE A 39 15.25 30.37 -5.91
CA ILE A 39 14.61 31.71 -5.81
C ILE A 39 14.59 32.44 -7.18
N SER A 40 15.30 31.94 -8.20
CA SER A 40 15.49 32.67 -9.46
C SER A 40 14.40 32.45 -10.54
N ILE A 41 13.39 31.60 -10.33
CA ILE A 41 12.36 31.28 -11.37
C ILE A 41 11.01 31.96 -11.07
N ALA A 42 10.94 32.91 -10.13
CA ALA A 42 9.69 33.58 -9.76
C ALA A 42 9.34 34.84 -10.59
N LEU A 43 10.10 35.17 -11.65
CA LEU A 43 9.94 36.45 -12.36
C LEU A 43 9.94 36.31 -13.89
N TYR A 44 9.13 35.42 -14.46
CA TYR A 44 8.75 35.53 -15.88
C TYR A 44 7.33 35.01 -16.09
N GLY A 45 6.40 35.92 -16.42
CA GLY A 45 5.11 35.51 -16.99
C GLY A 45 3.91 36.38 -16.66
N CYS A 46 3.98 37.67 -17.00
CA CYS A 46 2.81 38.54 -17.08
C CYS A 46 1.91 38.17 -18.29
N ALA A 47 0.60 38.42 -18.08
CA ALA A 47 -0.42 38.83 -19.05
C ALA A 47 -0.97 37.81 -20.09
N ALA A 48 -2.26 37.46 -19.93
CA ALA A 48 -3.30 37.77 -20.93
C ALA A 48 -4.69 37.49 -20.34
N SER A 49 -5.39 38.55 -19.95
CA SER A 49 -6.82 38.58 -19.69
C SER A 49 -7.57 38.79 -21.01
N SER A 50 -8.33 37.79 -21.46
CA SER A 50 -9.31 37.93 -22.55
C SER A 50 -10.73 37.67 -22.02
N SER A 51 -11.55 38.72 -22.15
CA SER A 51 -12.96 38.75 -21.79
C SER A 51 -13.84 37.94 -22.76
N PRO A 52 -15.07 37.59 -22.35
CA PRO A 52 -15.82 36.48 -22.91
C PRO A 52 -16.75 36.88 -24.06
N SER A 53 -16.83 36.02 -25.08
CA SER A 53 -17.83 36.13 -26.15
C SER A 53 -19.08 35.33 -25.75
N SER A 54 -20.12 36.04 -25.34
CA SER A 54 -21.45 35.50 -25.09
C SER A 54 -22.17 35.19 -26.41
N SER A 55 -22.17 33.91 -26.81
CA SER A 55 -23.05 33.41 -27.87
C SER A 55 -24.34 32.86 -27.24
N SER A 56 -25.47 33.49 -27.53
CA SER A 56 -26.80 33.00 -27.14
C SER A 56 -27.19 31.84 -28.08
N GLY A 57 -26.73 30.64 -27.75
CA GLY A 57 -27.20 29.40 -28.36
C GLY A 57 -28.56 29.00 -27.80
N GLN A 58 -29.55 28.92 -28.68
CA GLN A 58 -30.91 28.44 -28.42
C GLN A 58 -30.88 27.06 -27.74
N ARG A 59 -31.34 26.99 -26.48
CA ARG A 59 -31.44 25.71 -25.74
C ARG A 59 -32.58 24.87 -26.30
N VAL A 60 -32.24 23.92 -27.17
CA VAL A 60 -33.14 22.81 -27.50
C VAL A 60 -33.15 21.87 -26.30
N SER A 61 -34.26 21.86 -25.57
CA SER A 61 -34.47 20.95 -24.43
C SER A 61 -34.76 19.55 -24.94
N GLN A 62 -33.70 18.82 -25.30
CA GLN A 62 -33.79 17.38 -25.53
C GLN A 62 -33.88 16.69 -24.17
N SER A 63 -35.10 16.32 -23.78
CA SER A 63 -35.32 15.42 -22.64
C SER A 63 -34.89 14.01 -23.05
N ALA A 64 -33.59 13.74 -22.93
CA ALA A 64 -33.05 12.39 -23.08
C ALA A 64 -33.53 11.55 -21.89
N THR A 65 -34.42 10.60 -22.14
CA THR A 65 -34.75 9.54 -21.19
C THR A 65 -33.46 8.78 -20.88
N ALA A 66 -32.94 8.94 -19.66
CA ALA A 66 -31.73 8.28 -19.21
C ALA A 66 -31.96 6.77 -19.15
N THR A 67 -31.59 6.06 -20.22
CA THR A 67 -31.38 4.62 -20.18
C THR A 67 -30.33 4.35 -19.10
N ARG A 68 -30.73 3.73 -17.98
CA ARG A 68 -29.80 3.26 -16.94
C ARG A 68 -28.79 2.36 -17.62
N ALA A 69 -27.59 2.88 -17.85
CA ALA A 69 -26.49 2.08 -18.35
C ALA A 69 -26.21 1.01 -17.30
N THR A 70 -26.24 -0.25 -17.71
CA THR A 70 -25.71 -1.39 -16.97
C THR A 70 -24.19 -1.23 -16.92
N SER A 71 -23.71 -0.28 -16.10
CA SER A 71 -22.35 0.27 -16.16
C SER A 71 -21.29 -0.54 -15.41
N GLY A 72 -21.64 -1.72 -14.89
CA GLY A 72 -20.71 -2.58 -14.13
C GLY A 72 -19.37 -2.82 -14.82
N PRO A 73 -19.34 -3.40 -16.04
CA PRO A 73 -18.07 -3.76 -16.68
C PRO A 73 -17.17 -2.58 -17.03
N ALA A 74 -17.76 -1.43 -17.40
CA ALA A 74 -16.98 -0.23 -17.74
C ALA A 74 -16.33 0.39 -16.50
N VAL A 75 -17.06 0.45 -15.37
CA VAL A 75 -16.55 0.97 -14.10
C VAL A 75 -15.47 0.04 -13.54
N GLU A 76 -15.67 -1.28 -13.59
CA GLU A 76 -14.65 -2.26 -13.16
C GLU A 76 -13.33 -2.11 -13.94
N GLY A 77 -13.42 -1.87 -15.26
CA GLY A 77 -12.26 -1.60 -16.10
C GLY A 77 -11.50 -0.34 -15.65
N GLN A 78 -12.22 0.76 -15.38
CA GLN A 78 -11.62 2.01 -14.91
C GLN A 78 -10.99 1.87 -13.52
N LEU A 79 -11.68 1.23 -12.57
CA LEU A 79 -11.16 0.92 -11.24
C LEU A 79 -9.87 0.09 -11.34
N THR A 80 -9.86 -0.94 -12.19
CA THR A 80 -8.68 -1.80 -12.40
C THR A 80 -7.47 -1.01 -12.93
N ILE A 81 -7.69 -0.04 -13.82
CA ILE A 81 -6.63 0.83 -14.34
C ILE A 81 -6.05 1.70 -13.21
N LEU A 82 -6.91 2.31 -12.40
CA LEU A 82 -6.49 3.12 -11.23
C LEU A 82 -5.66 2.28 -10.24
N VAL A 83 -6.11 1.06 -9.94
CA VAL A 83 -5.38 0.13 -9.06
C VAL A 83 -4.01 -0.17 -9.62
N ARG A 84 -3.89 -0.54 -10.91
CA ARG A 84 -2.60 -0.82 -11.55
C ARG A 84 -1.65 0.37 -11.50
N GLN A 85 -2.15 1.57 -11.79
CA GLN A 85 -1.35 2.79 -11.74
C GLN A 85 -0.84 3.07 -10.32
N ALA A 86 -1.70 2.87 -9.31
CA ALA A 86 -1.36 3.09 -7.91
C ALA A 86 -0.37 2.05 -7.36
N SER A 87 -0.57 0.78 -7.68
CA SER A 87 0.28 -0.31 -7.19
C SER A 87 1.60 -0.47 -7.95
N GLY A 88 1.69 0.12 -9.15
CA GLY A 88 2.79 -0.13 -10.07
C GLY A 88 2.92 -1.62 -10.40
N HIS A 89 4.16 -2.13 -10.39
CA HIS A 89 4.48 -3.53 -10.68
C HIS A 89 4.42 -4.46 -9.47
N LEU A 90 4.00 -3.96 -8.30
CA LEU A 90 4.04 -4.73 -7.04
C LEU A 90 2.95 -5.82 -6.97
N LEU A 91 1.86 -5.65 -7.73
CA LEU A 91 0.78 -6.62 -7.85
C LEU A 91 0.83 -7.29 -9.23
N GLY A 92 0.77 -8.62 -9.24
CA GLY A 92 0.71 -9.40 -10.48
C GLY A 92 -0.73 -9.51 -11.00
N ASN A 93 -1.56 -10.25 -10.25
CA ASN A 93 -2.98 -10.42 -10.58
C ASN A 93 -3.82 -9.40 -9.80
N ILE A 94 -4.66 -8.66 -10.52
CA ILE A 94 -5.63 -7.72 -9.94
C ILE A 94 -7.02 -8.14 -10.42
N HIS A 95 -7.89 -8.40 -9.46
CA HIS A 95 -9.31 -8.67 -9.67
C HIS A 95 -10.14 -7.57 -9.01
N THR A 96 -11.12 -7.07 -9.75
CA THR A 96 -11.99 -5.97 -9.33
C THR A 96 -13.43 -6.42 -9.50
N VAL A 97 -14.23 -6.26 -8.47
CA VAL A 97 -15.67 -6.46 -8.50
C VAL A 97 -16.33 -5.15 -8.10
N TYR A 98 -17.32 -4.72 -8.88
CA TYR A 98 -18.10 -3.51 -8.59
C TYR A 98 -19.59 -3.83 -8.51
N GLU A 99 -20.19 -3.58 -7.34
CA GLU A 99 -21.57 -3.97 -7.06
C GLU A 99 -22.52 -2.76 -7.06
N LEU A 100 -23.56 -2.83 -7.90
CA LEU A 100 -24.70 -1.91 -7.90
C LEU A 100 -25.91 -2.55 -7.19
N PRO A 101 -26.78 -1.75 -6.52
CA PRO A 101 -26.77 -0.29 -6.43
C PRO A 101 -25.88 0.26 -5.31
N GLY A 102 -25.12 -0.58 -4.60
CA GLY A 102 -24.34 -0.17 -3.43
C GLY A 102 -23.08 0.64 -3.73
N GLU A 103 -22.69 0.77 -5.00
CA GLU A 103 -21.44 1.41 -5.46
C GLU A 103 -20.23 0.93 -4.64
N LYS A 104 -20.19 -0.37 -4.38
CA LYS A 104 -19.14 -1.01 -3.58
C LYS A 104 -18.09 -1.60 -4.50
N ALA A 105 -16.82 -1.30 -4.24
CA ALA A 105 -15.71 -1.88 -4.96
C ALA A 105 -14.95 -2.87 -4.06
N ALA A 106 -14.75 -4.09 -4.53
CA ALA A 106 -13.87 -5.07 -3.92
C ALA A 106 -12.66 -5.31 -4.84
N ILE A 107 -11.48 -4.97 -4.36
CA ILE A 107 -10.21 -5.10 -5.08
C ILE A 107 -9.40 -6.21 -4.42
N THR A 108 -8.99 -7.21 -5.19
CA THR A 108 -8.07 -8.26 -4.76
C THR A 108 -6.81 -8.20 -5.60
N GLY A 109 -5.66 -8.06 -4.96
CA GLY A 109 -4.36 -8.00 -5.62
C GLY A 109 -3.38 -9.04 -5.06
N THR A 110 -2.62 -9.72 -5.91
CA THR A 110 -1.62 -10.72 -5.47
C THR A 110 -0.20 -10.18 -5.58
N VAL A 111 0.58 -10.23 -4.50
CA VAL A 111 2.04 -10.01 -4.51
C VAL A 111 2.79 -11.32 -4.78
N SER A 112 3.90 -11.25 -5.52
CA SER A 112 4.68 -12.43 -5.96
C SER A 112 6.01 -12.61 -5.22
N ASN A 113 6.17 -12.09 -4.00
CA ASN A 113 7.43 -12.20 -3.25
C ASN A 113 7.58 -13.60 -2.63
N ALA A 114 8.77 -13.96 -2.13
CA ALA A 114 8.93 -15.16 -1.31
C ALA A 114 8.07 -15.10 -0.03
N VAL A 115 7.72 -16.27 0.52
CA VAL A 115 6.99 -16.37 1.79
C VAL A 115 7.86 -15.80 2.93
N PRO A 116 7.40 -14.80 3.70
CA PRO A 116 8.14 -14.27 4.85
C PRO A 116 8.35 -15.33 5.93
N ARG A 117 9.58 -15.50 6.44
CA ARG A 117 9.91 -16.54 7.44
C ARG A 117 10.46 -15.99 8.74
N THR A 118 11.16 -14.86 8.67
CA THR A 118 11.75 -14.21 9.84
C THR A 118 10.87 -13.06 10.35
N PRO A 119 10.99 -12.66 11.63
CA PRO A 119 10.25 -11.50 12.15
C PRO A 119 10.45 -10.22 11.32
N THR A 120 11.68 -10.00 10.83
CA THR A 120 12.01 -8.85 9.98
C THR A 120 11.31 -8.92 8.63
N GLU A 121 11.30 -10.08 7.97
CA GLU A 121 10.59 -10.27 6.69
C GLU A 121 9.07 -10.13 6.86
N ILE A 122 8.52 -10.65 7.97
CA ILE A 122 7.10 -10.55 8.30
C ILE A 122 6.71 -9.08 8.48
N SER A 123 7.46 -8.32 9.28
CA SER A 123 7.23 -6.88 9.46
C SER A 123 7.34 -6.12 8.14
N ALA A 124 8.35 -6.41 7.31
CA ALA A 124 8.49 -5.79 6.00
C ALA A 124 7.32 -6.11 5.05
N ALA A 125 6.82 -7.35 5.08
CA ALA A 125 5.66 -7.75 4.30
C ALA A 125 4.38 -7.03 4.76
N GLN A 126 4.19 -6.89 6.06
CA GLN A 126 3.07 -6.13 6.63
C GLN A 126 3.11 -4.65 6.23
N GLU A 127 4.27 -3.99 6.33
CA GLU A 127 4.40 -2.59 5.92
C GLU A 127 4.19 -2.40 4.41
N LYS A 128 4.63 -3.37 3.59
CA LYS A 128 4.33 -3.37 2.15
C LYS A 128 2.82 -3.49 1.88
N VAL A 129 2.11 -4.35 2.61
CA VAL A 129 0.65 -4.52 2.48
C VAL A 129 -0.08 -3.23 2.90
N LYS A 130 0.31 -2.60 4.01
CA LYS A 130 -0.25 -1.32 4.46
C LYS A 130 -0.07 -0.24 3.40
N THR A 131 1.12 -0.14 2.84
CA THR A 131 1.45 0.82 1.78
C THR A 131 0.60 0.59 0.53
N LEU A 132 0.45 -0.65 0.08
CA LEU A 132 -0.37 -1.00 -1.09
C LEU A 132 -1.84 -0.66 -0.87
N CYS A 133 -2.41 -1.04 0.27
CA CYS A 133 -3.79 -0.70 0.60
C CYS A 133 -3.99 0.82 0.61
N PHE A 134 -3.06 1.57 1.20
CA PHE A 134 -3.12 3.03 1.22
C PHE A 134 -3.07 3.64 -0.19
N GLN A 135 -2.11 3.23 -1.03
CA GLN A 135 -1.97 3.74 -2.39
C GLN A 135 -3.20 3.46 -3.25
N ILE A 136 -3.74 2.23 -3.15
CA ILE A 136 -4.93 1.82 -3.89
C ILE A 136 -6.14 2.61 -3.42
N GLN A 137 -6.42 2.66 -2.11
CA GLN A 137 -7.53 3.43 -1.56
C GLN A 137 -7.43 4.90 -2.00
N ARG A 138 -6.25 5.52 -1.85
CA ARG A 138 -6.00 6.90 -2.28
C ARG A 138 -6.33 7.11 -3.75
N ALA A 139 -5.90 6.23 -4.64
CA ALA A 139 -6.15 6.36 -6.07
C ALA A 139 -7.64 6.20 -6.42
N LEU A 140 -8.34 5.27 -5.75
CA LEU A 140 -9.75 5.02 -5.99
C LEU A 140 -10.62 6.20 -5.52
N TRP A 141 -10.39 6.71 -4.31
CA TRP A 141 -11.15 7.84 -3.77
C TRP A 141 -10.87 9.17 -4.48
N ASN A 142 -9.68 9.34 -5.09
CA ASN A 142 -9.37 10.49 -5.92
C ASN A 142 -9.65 10.28 -7.43
N GLY A 143 -10.13 9.09 -7.81
CA GLY A 143 -10.33 8.67 -9.20
C GLY A 143 -11.59 9.22 -9.86
N GLY A 144 -12.42 9.96 -9.12
CA GLY A 144 -13.67 10.58 -9.62
C GLY A 144 -14.82 9.60 -9.85
N ILE A 145 -14.71 8.36 -9.39
CA ILE A 145 -15.78 7.35 -9.44
C ILE A 145 -16.58 7.44 -8.14
N ALA A 146 -17.91 7.49 -8.23
CA ALA A 146 -18.79 7.44 -7.07
C ALA A 146 -18.66 6.05 -6.42
N LEU A 147 -18.24 6.01 -5.16
CA LEU A 147 -18.01 4.80 -4.38
C LEU A 147 -18.63 5.03 -3.00
N GLN A 148 -19.40 4.07 -2.49
CA GLN A 148 -19.86 4.09 -1.09
C GLN A 148 -18.89 3.34 -0.17
N GLU A 149 -18.26 2.29 -0.68
CA GLU A 149 -17.37 1.42 0.09
C GLU A 149 -16.30 0.82 -0.82
N VAL A 150 -15.07 0.80 -0.34
CA VAL A 150 -13.94 0.17 -1.04
C VAL A 150 -13.27 -0.80 -0.07
N THR A 151 -13.20 -2.08 -0.45
CA THR A 151 -12.41 -3.09 0.24
C THR A 151 -11.22 -3.48 -0.62
N VAL A 152 -10.02 -3.39 -0.08
CA VAL A 152 -8.78 -3.83 -0.72
C VAL A 152 -8.24 -5.02 0.05
N THR A 153 -8.03 -6.14 -0.66
CA THR A 153 -7.45 -7.37 -0.13
C THR A 153 -6.17 -7.67 -0.87
N ILE A 154 -5.07 -7.81 -0.13
CA ILE A 154 -3.77 -8.20 -0.67
C ILE A 154 -3.55 -9.67 -0.37
N LEU A 155 -3.28 -10.46 -1.40
CA LEU A 155 -2.90 -11.86 -1.33
C LEU A 155 -1.41 -12.00 -1.57
N GLY A 156 -0.83 -13.10 -1.09
CA GLY A 156 0.55 -13.48 -1.37
C GLY A 156 0.80 -14.93 -0.96
N PRO A 157 2.00 -15.45 -1.20
CA PRO A 157 2.31 -16.84 -0.89
C PRO A 157 2.47 -17.08 0.60
N VAL A 158 1.88 -18.15 1.11
CA VAL A 158 2.02 -18.65 2.48
C VAL A 158 2.28 -20.14 2.44
N PHE A 159 2.76 -20.72 3.52
CA PHE A 159 2.74 -22.17 3.69
C PHE A 159 1.47 -22.60 4.40
N ASP A 160 0.88 -23.69 3.94
CA ASP A 160 -0.17 -24.40 4.66
C ASP A 160 0.42 -25.36 5.71
N ASP A 161 -0.46 -26.14 6.35
CA ASP A 161 -0.09 -27.11 7.39
C ASP A 161 0.80 -28.26 6.87
N TYR A 162 0.89 -28.44 5.55
CA TYR A 162 1.69 -29.46 4.87
C TYR A 162 2.98 -28.90 4.27
N PHE A 163 3.30 -27.62 4.53
CA PHE A 163 4.43 -26.90 3.92
C PHE A 163 4.33 -26.72 2.40
N ASP A 164 3.13 -26.85 1.83
CA ASP A 164 2.88 -26.49 0.45
C ASP A 164 2.69 -24.97 0.33
N GLN A 165 3.32 -24.38 -0.68
CA GLN A 165 3.18 -22.95 -0.94
C GLN A 165 1.84 -22.67 -1.64
N ILE A 166 0.93 -21.98 -0.95
CA ILE A 166 -0.39 -21.58 -1.47
C ILE A 166 -0.49 -20.06 -1.53
N ILE A 167 -1.43 -19.51 -2.31
CA ILE A 167 -1.77 -18.08 -2.27
C ILE A 167 -2.88 -17.85 -1.26
N SER A 168 -2.64 -17.00 -0.27
CA SER A 168 -3.61 -16.65 0.76
C SER A 168 -3.55 -15.16 1.11
N TRP A 169 -4.46 -14.71 1.96
CA TRP A 169 -4.56 -13.32 2.37
C TRP A 169 -3.34 -12.90 3.21
N TYR A 170 -2.76 -11.76 2.86
CA TYR A 170 -1.73 -11.06 3.62
C TYR A 170 -2.31 -9.95 4.48
N GLY A 171 -3.36 -9.28 3.96
CA GLY A 171 -4.09 -8.29 4.71
C GLY A 171 -5.25 -7.70 3.91
N THR A 172 -6.13 -7.00 4.62
CA THR A 172 -7.28 -6.31 4.04
C THR A 172 -7.50 -4.96 4.73
N ALA A 173 -8.03 -4.01 3.97
CA ALA A 173 -8.42 -2.69 4.44
C ALA A 173 -9.72 -2.26 3.75
N SER A 174 -10.73 -1.89 4.53
CA SER A 174 -11.98 -1.33 4.02
C SER A 174 -12.17 0.12 4.45
N LEU A 175 -12.67 0.93 3.52
CA LEU A 175 -12.98 2.33 3.75
C LEU A 175 -14.36 2.69 3.17
N GLU A 176 -15.18 3.40 3.94
CA GLU A 176 -16.47 3.93 3.48
C GLU A 176 -16.39 5.42 3.15
N ALA A 177 -17.27 5.88 2.26
CA ALA A 177 -17.27 7.23 1.69
C ALA A 177 -17.30 8.34 2.75
N GLY A 178 -18.10 8.17 3.81
CA GLY A 178 -18.21 9.16 4.88
C GLY A 178 -16.87 9.42 5.60
N THR A 179 -16.06 8.39 5.81
CA THR A 179 -14.73 8.52 6.41
C THR A 179 -13.69 8.94 5.36
N ALA A 180 -13.80 8.45 4.13
CA ALA A 180 -12.92 8.86 3.04
C ALA A 180 -12.98 10.38 2.77
N ALA A 181 -14.18 10.98 2.88
CA ALA A 181 -14.38 12.42 2.72
C ALA A 181 -13.74 13.27 3.83
N GLN A 182 -13.41 12.67 4.97
CA GLN A 182 -12.74 13.34 6.11
C GLN A 182 -11.21 13.21 6.05
N ILE A 183 -10.69 12.45 5.08
CA ILE A 183 -9.26 12.20 4.94
C ILE A 183 -8.66 13.21 3.94
N ASP A 184 -7.63 13.94 4.39
CA ASP A 184 -6.73 14.64 3.47
C ASP A 184 -5.70 13.67 2.89
N TRP A 185 -6.02 13.13 1.74
CA TRP A 185 -5.18 12.15 1.04
C TRP A 185 -3.80 12.67 0.62
N ARG A 186 -3.57 13.99 0.59
CA ARG A 186 -2.27 14.56 0.17
C ARG A 186 -1.25 14.49 1.30
N ASP A 187 -1.70 14.74 2.52
CA ASP A 187 -0.83 14.89 3.70
C ASP A 187 -0.88 13.67 4.64
N LEU A 188 -1.80 12.74 4.41
CA LEU A 188 -1.93 11.54 5.24
C LEU A 188 -0.83 10.50 4.92
N GLY A 189 -0.04 10.14 5.93
CA GLY A 189 0.92 9.04 5.85
C GLY A 189 0.25 7.66 5.96
N VAL A 190 0.96 6.62 5.53
CA VAL A 190 0.47 5.21 5.50
C VAL A 190 -0.03 4.75 6.87
N ASP A 191 0.74 4.95 7.93
CA ASP A 191 0.37 4.52 9.28
C ASP A 191 -0.84 5.26 9.83
N ALA A 192 -0.91 6.57 9.57
CA ALA A 192 -2.04 7.39 9.98
C ALA A 192 -3.31 6.98 9.23
N ALA A 193 -3.21 6.65 7.94
CA ALA A 193 -4.32 6.13 7.15
C ALA A 193 -4.79 4.75 7.61
N TRP A 194 -3.86 3.85 7.92
CA TRP A 194 -4.19 2.51 8.38
C TRP A 194 -5.10 2.54 9.62
N ASN A 195 -4.82 3.43 10.56
CA ASN A 195 -5.63 3.62 11.77
C ASN A 195 -6.99 4.33 11.53
N ARG A 196 -7.20 4.89 10.34
CA ARG A 196 -8.46 5.57 9.95
C ARG A 196 -9.40 4.67 9.17
N PHE A 197 -8.90 3.58 8.57
CA PHE A 197 -9.74 2.59 7.91
C PHE A 197 -10.65 1.91 8.93
N GLN A 198 -11.91 1.69 8.57
CA GLN A 198 -12.93 1.15 9.47
C GLN A 198 -12.64 -0.30 9.85
N ARG A 199 -12.13 -1.08 8.90
CA ARG A 199 -11.71 -2.47 9.14
C ARG A 199 -10.37 -2.70 8.50
N THR A 200 -9.44 -3.20 9.30
CA THR A 200 -8.11 -3.58 8.86
C THR A 200 -7.73 -4.91 9.45
N GLN A 201 -7.07 -5.76 8.68
CA GLN A 201 -6.49 -6.98 9.18
C GLN A 201 -5.14 -7.21 8.50
N LEU A 202 -4.15 -7.61 9.28
CA LEU A 202 -2.86 -8.08 8.79
C LEU A 202 -2.69 -9.53 9.22
N ARG A 203 -2.11 -10.33 8.33
CA ARG A 203 -1.69 -11.67 8.67
C ARG A 203 -0.48 -11.57 9.59
N VAL A 204 -0.57 -12.23 10.74
CA VAL A 204 0.51 -12.26 11.73
C VAL A 204 1.46 -13.43 11.51
N ASP A 205 1.00 -14.49 10.85
CA ASP A 205 1.75 -15.71 10.57
C ASP A 205 1.55 -16.19 9.12
N TYR A 206 2.65 -16.49 8.44
CA TYR A 206 2.74 -16.87 7.03
C TYR A 206 3.09 -18.37 6.85
N GLY A 207 3.10 -19.13 7.95
CA GLY A 207 3.37 -20.55 8.01
C GLY A 207 4.11 -20.86 9.32
N SER A 208 3.68 -21.88 10.06
CA SER A 208 4.26 -22.18 11.37
C SER A 208 5.61 -22.91 11.26
N PHE A 209 6.66 -22.24 10.79
CA PHE A 209 8.04 -22.76 10.87
C PHE A 209 8.53 -22.84 12.32
N GLN A 210 7.96 -22.01 13.19
CA GLN A 210 8.44 -21.81 14.55
C GLN A 210 7.99 -22.90 15.54
N LEU A 211 6.92 -23.64 15.23
CA LEU A 211 6.37 -24.66 16.14
C LEU A 211 7.12 -25.99 16.08
N TYR A 212 7.88 -26.28 15.01
CA TYR A 212 8.46 -27.62 14.80
C TYR A 212 9.98 -27.72 15.00
N GLY A 213 10.63 -26.74 15.62
CA GLY A 213 11.99 -26.87 16.18
C GLY A 213 13.16 -27.01 15.19
N THR A 214 12.90 -27.38 13.93
CA THR A 214 13.88 -27.44 12.85
C THR A 214 13.18 -27.14 11.55
N THR A 215 13.67 -26.17 10.77
CA THR A 215 13.24 -25.97 9.39
C THR A 215 13.49 -27.29 8.65
N PRO A 216 12.46 -27.99 8.11
CA PRO A 216 12.72 -29.13 7.27
C PRO A 216 13.61 -28.65 6.12
N VAL A 217 14.81 -29.21 6.02
CA VAL A 217 15.67 -28.98 4.86
C VAL A 217 14.86 -29.51 3.68
N PRO A 218 14.56 -28.69 2.65
CA PRO A 218 13.81 -29.16 1.50
C PRO A 218 14.53 -30.38 0.95
N THR A 219 13.89 -31.54 1.04
CA THR A 219 14.35 -32.76 0.40
C THR A 219 14.33 -32.45 -1.09
N THR A 220 15.50 -32.17 -1.68
CA THR A 220 15.61 -32.05 -3.13
C THR A 220 15.02 -33.32 -3.70
N ALA A 221 13.91 -33.18 -4.42
CA ALA A 221 13.28 -34.30 -5.11
C ALA A 221 14.39 -35.00 -5.91
N SER A 222 14.73 -36.23 -5.51
CA SER A 222 15.66 -37.06 -6.24
C SER A 222 15.07 -37.18 -7.64
N SER A 223 15.72 -36.50 -8.61
CA SER A 223 15.40 -36.61 -10.01
C SER A 223 15.26 -38.09 -10.33
N PRO A 224 14.10 -38.58 -10.80
CA PRO A 224 13.98 -39.98 -11.18
C PRO A 224 15.05 -40.23 -12.24
N GLY A 225 16.03 -41.07 -11.88
CA GLY A 225 17.06 -41.52 -12.81
C GLY A 225 16.34 -42.15 -14.00
N GLY A 226 16.41 -41.47 -15.14
CA GLY A 226 15.88 -42.01 -16.40
C GLY A 226 16.67 -43.26 -16.79
N PRO A 227 16.00 -44.31 -17.29
CA PRO A 227 16.66 -45.39 -18.02
C PRO A 227 17.22 -44.91 -19.36
#